data_AF-A0AAJ2WI70-F1
#
_entry.id   AF-A0AAJ2WI70-F1
#
_cell.length_a   1.000
_cell.length_b   1.000
_cell.length_c   1.000
_cell.angle_alpha   90.00
_cell.angle_beta   90.00
_cell.angle_gamma   90.00
#
_symmetry.space_group_name_H-M   'P 1'
#
loop_
_entity.id
_entity.type
_entity.pdbx_description
1 polymer ?
#
loop_
_entity_poly.entity_id
_entity_poly.type
_entity_poly.pdbx_seq_one_letter_code
_entity_poly.pdbx_strand_id
1 'polypeptide(L)'
;MVDQNNRFYSCDCDCQYEFCQLIDDLIKDIQHLESETVRTRYELSRHLTYPYNEYLRSDILSDLGRRYSDHPTYQIYIQLLYNNQDPMETDEWCEHICRLAHGHNDSEY
;
A
#
# COMPACT_ATOMS: atom_id res chain seq x y z
N MET A 1 -23.27 -8.81 -38.84
CA MET A 1 -23.16 -8.85 -37.37
C MET A 1 -21.68 -8.69 -37.06
N VAL A 2 -21.32 -7.72 -36.23
CA VAL A 2 -19.91 -7.44 -35.91
C VAL A 2 -19.48 -8.49 -34.89
N ASP A 3 -18.51 -9.34 -35.27
CA ASP A 3 -17.82 -10.23 -34.35
C ASP A 3 -17.19 -9.40 -33.23
N GLN A 4 -17.81 -9.43 -32.05
CA GLN A 4 -17.29 -8.81 -30.83
C GLN A 4 -16.12 -9.60 -30.22
N ASN A 5 -15.66 -10.67 -30.88
CA ASN A 5 -14.70 -11.63 -30.34
C ASN A 5 -13.23 -11.36 -30.70
N ASN A 6 -12.89 -10.18 -31.24
CA ASN A 6 -11.54 -9.91 -31.74
C ASN A 6 -10.83 -8.68 -31.13
N ARG A 7 -11.26 -8.19 -29.95
CA ARG A 7 -10.67 -6.98 -29.33
C ARG A 7 -9.53 -7.20 -28.34
N PHE A 8 -9.06 -8.43 -28.17
CA PHE A 8 -7.94 -8.74 -27.27
C PHE A 8 -6.75 -9.39 -27.99
N TYR A 9 -6.54 -9.06 -29.26
CA TYR A 9 -5.34 -9.51 -29.96
C TYR A 9 -4.24 -8.46 -29.84
N SER A 10 -3.19 -8.83 -29.10
CA SER A 10 -1.91 -8.14 -28.95
C SER A 10 -1.91 -6.88 -28.07
N CYS A 11 -2.06 -7.06 -26.75
CA CYS A 11 -1.49 -6.10 -25.81
C CYS A 11 0.03 -6.27 -25.90
N ASP A 12 0.71 -5.31 -26.55
CA ASP A 12 2.17 -5.32 -26.71
C ASP A 12 2.85 -5.41 -25.33
N CYS A 13 4.05 -5.98 -25.27
CA CYS A 13 4.82 -6.13 -24.03
C CYS A 13 4.93 -4.77 -23.28
N ASP A 14 5.05 -3.70 -24.05
CA ASP A 14 5.16 -2.33 -23.57
C ASP A 14 3.92 -1.86 -22.80
N CYS A 15 2.72 -2.17 -23.28
CA CYS A 15 1.48 -1.81 -22.59
C CYS A 15 1.33 -2.54 -21.25
N GLN A 16 1.73 -3.81 -21.18
CA GLN A 16 1.70 -4.57 -19.92
C GLN A 16 2.67 -3.99 -18.90
N TYR A 17 3.86 -3.57 -19.36
CA TYR A 17 4.86 -2.93 -18.52
C TYR A 17 4.38 -1.56 -17.98
N GLU A 18 3.80 -0.72 -18.84
CA GLU A 18 3.22 0.57 -18.43
C GLU A 18 2.11 0.41 -17.38
N PHE A 19 1.23 -0.59 -17.51
CA PHE A 19 0.23 -0.89 -16.48
C PHE A 19 0.88 -1.33 -15.16
N CYS A 20 1.93 -2.15 -15.21
CA CYS A 20 2.63 -2.57 -14.01
C CYS A 20 3.33 -1.38 -13.33
N GLN A 21 3.92 -0.45 -14.09
CA GLN A 21 4.50 0.78 -13.54
C GLN A 21 3.44 1.65 -12.88
N LEU A 22 2.26 1.81 -13.50
CA LEU A 22 1.17 2.55 -12.88
C LEU A 22 0.70 1.89 -11.57
N ILE A 23 0.59 0.56 -11.53
CA ILE A 23 0.25 -0.16 -10.30
C ILE A 23 1.32 0.08 -9.23
N ASP A 24 2.59 0.07 -9.61
CA ASP A 24 3.71 0.33 -8.70
C ASP A 24 3.63 1.73 -8.09
N ASP A 25 3.37 2.75 -8.89
CA ASP A 25 3.21 4.13 -8.41
C ASP A 25 1.98 4.27 -7.51
N LEU A 26 0.87 3.61 -7.83
CA LEU A 26 -0.31 3.58 -6.96
C LEU A 26 -0.03 2.90 -5.61
N ILE A 27 0.80 1.86 -5.56
CA ILE A 27 1.20 1.23 -4.30
C ILE A 27 2.05 2.19 -3.47
N LYS A 28 3.00 2.91 -4.08
CA LYS A 28 3.80 3.92 -3.38
C LYS A 28 2.94 5.05 -2.83
N ASP A 29 1.92 5.49 -3.58
CA ASP A 29 0.95 6.48 -3.11
C ASP A 29 0.16 5.95 -1.91
N ILE A 30 -0.30 4.70 -1.94
CA ILE A 30 -1.00 4.08 -0.79
C ILE A 30 -0.05 3.98 0.42
N GLN A 31 1.18 3.52 0.24
CA GLN A 31 2.19 3.46 1.30
C GLN A 31 2.43 4.85 1.91
N HIS A 32 2.57 5.87 1.07
CA HIS A 32 2.70 7.24 1.55
C HIS A 32 1.49 7.67 2.39
N LEU A 33 0.27 7.45 1.89
CA LEU A 33 -0.96 7.79 2.62
C LEU A 33 -1.13 7.01 3.93
N GLU A 34 -0.76 5.72 3.97
CA GLU A 34 -0.72 4.92 5.19
C GLU A 34 0.26 5.53 6.20
N SER A 35 1.46 5.92 5.75
CA SER A 35 2.48 6.57 6.59
C SER A 35 1.97 7.88 7.19
N GLU A 36 1.38 8.76 6.38
CA GLU A 36 0.81 10.02 6.85
C GLU A 36 -0.33 9.79 7.85
N THR A 37 -1.19 8.80 7.58
CA THR A 37 -2.31 8.43 8.46
C THR A 37 -1.81 7.96 9.82
N VAL A 38 -0.86 7.03 9.84
CA VAL A 38 -0.26 6.49 11.07
C VAL A 38 0.45 7.60 11.86
N ARG A 39 1.26 8.42 11.18
CA ARG A 39 1.95 9.56 11.82
C ARG A 39 0.96 10.54 12.43
N THR A 40 -0.09 10.90 11.70
CA THR A 40 -1.11 11.84 12.17
C THR A 40 -1.87 11.28 13.37
N ARG A 41 -2.25 10.00 13.35
CA ARG A 41 -2.92 9.32 14.48
C ARG A 41 -2.00 9.28 15.70
N TYR A 42 -0.72 8.97 15.52
CA TYR A 42 0.25 9.01 16.60
C TYR A 42 0.37 10.41 17.21
N GLU A 43 0.58 11.44 16.38
CA GLU A 43 0.70 12.83 16.85
C GLU A 43 -0.58 13.30 17.56
N LEU A 44 -1.75 13.02 17.00
CA LEU A 44 -3.03 13.32 17.65
C LEU A 44 -3.13 12.63 19.02
N SER A 45 -2.68 11.38 19.15
CA SER A 45 -2.70 10.65 20.43
C SER A 45 -1.92 11.36 21.53
N ARG A 46 -0.88 12.13 21.18
CA ARG A 46 -0.07 12.91 22.14
C ARG A 46 -0.82 14.11 22.70
N HIS A 47 -1.84 14.59 22.00
CA HIS A 47 -2.67 15.73 22.39
C HIS A 47 -3.97 15.32 23.09
N LEU A 48 -4.32 14.03 23.09
CA LEU A 48 -5.49 13.50 23.77
C LEU A 48 -5.18 13.16 25.23
N THR A 49 -6.19 13.29 26.09
CA THR A 49 -6.13 12.82 27.48
C THR A 49 -6.53 11.35 27.58
N TYR A 50 -6.15 10.71 28.68
CA TYR A 50 -6.67 9.39 29.03
C TYR A 50 -8.22 9.40 29.13
N PRO A 51 -8.93 8.36 28.67
CA PRO A 51 -8.44 7.13 28.02
C PRO A 51 -8.33 7.24 26.48
N TYR A 52 -8.71 8.38 25.89
CA TYR A 52 -8.84 8.53 24.43
C TYR A 52 -7.49 8.40 23.70
N ASN A 53 -6.39 8.79 24.35
CA ASN A 53 -5.05 8.58 23.80
C ASN A 53 -4.70 7.08 23.66
N GLU A 54 -5.10 6.24 24.62
CA GLU A 54 -4.87 4.80 24.59
C GLU A 54 -5.75 4.13 23.53
N TYR A 55 -7.03 4.50 23.45
CA TYR A 55 -7.91 4.00 22.40
C TYR A 55 -7.35 4.30 21.00
N LEU A 56 -6.94 5.55 20.77
CA LEU A 56 -6.35 5.91 19.49
C LEU A 56 -5.05 5.14 19.23
N ARG A 57 -4.19 4.95 20.23
CA ARG A 57 -2.93 4.18 20.09
C ARG A 57 -3.17 2.71 19.77
N SER A 58 -4.19 2.10 20.37
CA SER A 58 -4.59 0.73 20.04
C SER A 58 -5.09 0.61 18.60
N ASP A 59 -5.71 1.66 18.06
CA ASP A 59 -6.28 1.70 16.71
C ASP A 59 -5.37 2.37 15.65
N ILE A 60 -4.12 2.71 15.98
CA ILE A 60 -3.24 3.48 15.07
C ILE A 60 -3.09 2.79 13.71
N LEU A 61 -2.97 1.46 13.70
CA LEU A 61 -2.77 0.63 12.51
C LEU A 61 -4.09 0.08 11.93
N SER A 62 -5.23 0.42 12.53
CA SER A 62 -6.54 -0.07 12.09
C SER A 62 -7.00 0.64 10.81
N ASP A 63 -7.76 -0.06 9.97
CA ASP A 63 -8.39 0.51 8.77
C ASP A 63 -7.41 1.24 7.83
N LEU A 64 -6.19 0.70 7.67
CA LEU A 64 -5.27 1.11 6.60
C LEU A 64 -5.74 0.54 5.25
N GLY A 65 -4.96 0.80 4.19
CA GLY A 65 -5.28 0.40 2.82
C GLY A 65 -5.54 -1.10 2.70
N ARG A 66 -6.51 -1.45 1.84
CA ARG A 66 -6.80 -2.85 1.53
C ARG A 66 -5.55 -3.53 0.97
N ARG A 67 -5.29 -4.77 1.40
CA ARG A 67 -4.32 -5.67 0.76
C ARG A 67 -4.97 -6.38 -0.43
N TYR A 68 -4.20 -6.57 -1.50
CA TYR A 68 -4.68 -7.10 -2.78
C TYR A 68 -4.10 -8.49 -3.10
N SER A 69 -3.46 -9.13 -2.13
CA SER A 69 -2.87 -10.47 -2.28
C SER A 69 -3.89 -11.54 -2.67
N ASP A 70 -5.19 -11.34 -2.45
CA ASP A 70 -6.25 -12.24 -2.93
C ASP A 70 -6.67 -12.00 -4.39
N HIS A 71 -6.26 -10.89 -5.01
CA HIS A 71 -6.68 -10.51 -6.35
C HIS A 71 -5.80 -11.16 -7.44
N PRO A 72 -6.36 -11.95 -8.38
CA PRO A 72 -5.57 -12.70 -9.36
C PRO A 72 -4.67 -11.83 -10.25
N THR A 73 -5.13 -10.66 -10.66
CA THR A 73 -4.30 -9.74 -11.48
C THR A 73 -3.16 -9.13 -10.67
N TYR A 74 -3.37 -8.90 -9.37
CA TYR A 74 -2.33 -8.38 -8.50
C TYR A 74 -1.24 -9.44 -8.26
N GLN A 75 -1.65 -10.71 -8.13
CA GLN A 75 -0.73 -11.86 -8.09
C GLN A 75 0.17 -11.94 -9.33
N ILE A 76 -0.37 -11.68 -10.53
CA ILE A 76 0.44 -11.61 -11.75
C ILE A 76 1.43 -10.44 -11.68
N TYR A 77 0.98 -9.27 -11.24
CA TYR A 77 1.84 -8.09 -11.07
C TYR A 77 3.03 -8.34 -10.13
N ILE A 78 2.79 -8.89 -8.93
CA ILE A 78 3.87 -9.19 -7.97
C ILE A 78 4.81 -10.28 -8.49
N GLN A 79 4.31 -11.23 -9.28
CA GLN A 79 5.15 -12.24 -9.92
C GLN A 79 6.07 -11.61 -10.96
N LEU A 80 5.55 -10.67 -11.77
CA LEU A 80 6.29 -10.03 -12.85
C LEU A 80 7.36 -9.07 -12.36
N LEU A 81 7.07 -8.24 -11.35
CA LEU A 81 7.98 -7.18 -10.90
C LEU A 81 8.73 -7.48 -9.61
N TYR A 82 8.20 -8.36 -8.76
CA TYR A 82 8.65 -8.50 -7.37
C TYR A 82 8.99 -9.94 -6.96
N ASN A 83 9.13 -10.88 -7.89
CA ASN A 83 9.44 -12.28 -7.58
C ASN A 83 8.48 -12.91 -6.53
N ASN A 84 7.20 -12.52 -6.56
CA ASN A 84 6.16 -12.89 -5.60
C ASN A 84 6.32 -12.31 -4.18
N GLN A 85 7.14 -11.28 -4.00
CA GLN A 85 7.16 -10.50 -2.77
C GLN A 85 6.15 -9.36 -2.90
N ASP A 86 5.14 -9.31 -2.03
CA ASP A 86 4.16 -8.22 -2.07
C ASP A 86 4.80 -6.95 -1.49
N PRO A 87 4.96 -5.85 -2.27
CA PRO A 87 5.54 -4.61 -1.78
C PRO A 87 4.79 -4.02 -0.57
N MET A 88 3.50 -4.34 -0.39
CA MET A 88 2.69 -3.90 0.76
C MET A 88 2.76 -4.82 1.99
N GLU A 89 3.50 -5.93 1.91
CA GLU A 89 3.69 -6.91 2.98
C GLU A 89 5.16 -7.30 3.18
N THR A 90 6.10 -6.50 2.66
CA THR A 90 7.53 -6.68 2.94
C THR A 90 7.84 -6.46 4.42
N ASP A 91 8.86 -7.15 4.92
CA ASP A 91 9.33 -6.97 6.30
C ASP A 91 9.77 -5.51 6.52
N GLU A 92 10.43 -4.90 5.53
CA GLU A 92 10.84 -3.50 5.56
C GLU A 92 9.65 -2.55 5.68
N TRP A 93 8.58 -2.79 4.91
CA TRP A 93 7.36 -1.98 4.99
C TRP A 93 6.66 -2.14 6.34
N CYS A 94 6.56 -3.37 6.85
CA CYS A 94 5.95 -3.66 8.14
C CYS A 94 6.72 -2.99 9.28
N GLU A 95 8.05 -3.08 9.28
CA GLU A 95 8.91 -2.42 10.25
C GLU A 95 8.76 -0.90 10.18
N HIS A 96 8.76 -0.32 8.97
CA HIS A 96 8.57 1.12 8.76
C HIS A 96 7.27 1.63 9.39
N ILE A 97 6.13 1.02 9.07
CA ILE A 97 4.83 1.41 9.62
C ILE A 97 4.76 1.19 11.13
N CYS A 98 5.35 0.10 11.65
CA CYS A 98 5.41 -0.14 13.09
C CYS A 98 6.20 0.96 13.80
N ARG A 99 7.34 1.40 13.26
CA ARG A 99 8.14 2.48 13.86
C ARG A 99 7.39 3.81 13.87
N LEU A 100 6.70 4.16 12.79
CA LEU A 100 5.83 5.33 12.73
C LEU A 100 4.71 5.28 13.78
N ALA A 101 4.09 4.11 13.99
CA ALA A 101 3.07 3.92 15.02
C ALA A 101 3.58 4.13 16.45
N HIS A 102 4.91 4.04 16.65
CA HIS A 102 5.58 4.33 17.91
C HIS A 102 6.21 5.73 17.95
N GLY A 103 6.02 6.56 16.93
CA GLY A 103 6.50 7.94 16.86
C GLY A 103 7.92 8.12 16.33
N HIS A 104 8.53 7.08 15.79
CA HIS A 104 9.83 7.20 15.14
C HIS A 104 9.56 7.67 13.71
N ASN A 105 9.93 8.92 13.42
CA ASN A 105 9.75 9.50 12.11
C ASN A 105 11.08 9.51 11.36
N ASP A 106 11.16 8.70 10.31
CA ASP A 106 12.35 8.55 9.47
C ASP A 106 12.48 9.61 8.38
N SER A 107 11.63 10.64 8.41
CA SER A 107 11.68 11.73 7.44
C SER A 107 12.88 12.65 7.70
N GLU A 108 14.07 12.22 7.29
CA GLU A 108 15.02 13.09 6.61
C GLU A 108 14.63 13.10 5.12
N TYR A 109 14.01 14.19 4.67
CA TYR A 109 13.74 14.44 3.25
C TYR A 109 15.03 14.76 2.50
#